data_AF-A0A136WE89-F1
#
_entry.id   AF-A0A136WE89-F1
#
_cell.length_a   1.000
_cell.length_b   1.000
_cell.length_c   1.000
_cell.angle_alpha   90.00
_cell.angle_beta   90.00
_cell.angle_gamma   90.00
#
_symmetry.space_group_name_H-M   'P 1'
#
loop_
_entity.id
_entity.type
_entity.pdbx_description
1 polymer ?
#
loop_
_entity_poly.entity_id
_entity_poly.type
_entity_poly.pdbx_seq_one_letter_code
_entity_poly.pdbx_strand_id
1 'polypeptide(L)' 'MEEKHKVIYYFLHADDSDTKITQQLSQKDLGKLLLRDDVVLSSVNAERKPYYRRKKKGR' A
#
# COMPACT_ATOMS: atom_id res chain seq x y z
N MET A 1 -11.39 20.42 -3.45
CA MET A 1 -10.81 19.57 -2.39
C MET A 1 -9.60 18.88 -2.98
N GLU A 2 -8.48 18.75 -2.24
CA GLU A 2 -7.38 17.89 -2.71
C GLU A 2 -7.80 16.43 -2.52
N GLU A 3 -7.87 15.68 -3.62
CA GLU A 3 -8.15 14.24 -3.58
C GLU A 3 -7.02 13.52 -2.84
N LYS A 4 -7.41 12.69 -1.86
CA LYS A 4 -6.49 11.87 -1.08
C LYS A 4 -6.66 10.41 -1.50
N HIS A 5 -5.54 9.74 -1.73
CA HIS A 5 -5.47 8.34 -2.10
C HIS A 5 -4.99 7.51 -0.93
N LYS A 6 -5.60 6.35 -0.72
CA LYS A 6 -5.09 5.37 0.23
C LYS A 6 -3.91 4.65 -0.41
N VAL A 7 -2.72 4.84 0.13
CA VAL A 7 -1.48 4.28 -0.41
C VAL A 7 -0.90 3.28 0.57
N ILE A 8 -0.50 2.12 0.04
CA ILE A 8 0.25 1.09 0.74
C ILE A 8 1.60 0.98 0.04
N TYR A 9 2.69 1.10 0.79
CA TYR A 9 4.05 0.98 0.27
C TYR A 9 4.98 0.36 1.31
N TYR A 10 6.13 -0.10 0.87
CA TYR A 10 7.21 -0.64 1.70
C TYR A 10 8.39 0.33 1.66
N PHE A 11 8.95 0.64 2.82
CA PHE A 11 10.29 1.22 2.92
C PHE A 11 11.31 0.09 2.91
N LEU A 12 12.24 0.15 1.97
CA LEU A 12 13.33 -0.80 1.85
C LEU A 12 14.43 -0.43 2.84
N HIS A 13 14.82 -1.39 3.67
CA HIS A 13 15.96 -1.24 4.55
C HIS A 13 17.08 -2.20 4.12
N ALA A 14 18.34 -1.79 4.30
CA ALA A 14 19.49 -2.59 3.89
C ALA A 14 19.67 -3.88 4.71
N ASP A 15 18.95 -4.02 5.82
CA ASP A 15 18.96 -5.17 6.73
C ASP A 15 17.75 -6.10 6.54
N ASP A 16 17.09 -6.04 5.38
CA ASP A 16 15.86 -6.79 5.03
C ASP A 16 14.66 -6.54 5.97
N SER A 17 14.72 -5.50 6.82
CA SER A 17 13.64 -5.15 7.75
C SER A 17 12.56 -4.27 7.13
N ASP A 18 12.15 -4.60 5.90
CA ASP A 18 11.22 -3.78 5.11
C ASP A 18 9.94 -3.42 5.87
N THR A 19 9.68 -2.13 5.99
CA THR A 19 8.55 -1.64 6.79
C THR A 19 7.36 -1.30 5.91
N LYS A 20 6.22 -1.96 6.14
CA LYS A 20 4.97 -1.69 5.45
C LYS A 20 4.25 -0.48 6.06
N ILE A 21 3.96 0.52 5.25
CA ILE A 21 3.20 1.72 5.65
C ILE A 21 1.89 1.81 4.88
N THR A 22 0.83 2.24 5.57
CA THR A 22 -0.47 2.57 4.97
C THR A 22 -0.86 3.97 5.41
N GLN A 23 -1.05 4.89 4.45
CA GLN A 23 -1.43 6.27 4.74
C GLN A 23 -2.26 6.89 3.61
N GLN A 24 -2.88 8.02 3.90
CA GLN A 24 -3.61 8.83 2.93
C GLN A 24 -2.67 9.91 2.38
N LEU A 25 -2.43 9.90 1.06
CA LEU A 25 -1.54 10.85 0.40
C LEU A 25 -2.28 11.66 -0.65
N SER A 26 -1.93 12.94 -0.76
CA SER A 26 -2.30 13.75 -1.93
C SER A 26 -1.58 13.21 -3.17
N GLN A 27 -2.08 13.56 -4.37
CA GLN A 27 -1.38 13.21 -5.60
C GLN A 27 0.06 13.78 -5.66
N LYS A 28 0.26 14.99 -5.11
CA LYS A 28 1.58 15.63 -5.03
C LYS A 28 2.54 14.84 -4.13
N ASP A 29 2.07 14.38 -2.98
CA ASP A 29 2.92 13.66 -2.03
C ASP A 29 3.16 12.21 -2.45
N LEU A 30 2.19 11.58 -3.12
CA LEU A 30 2.41 10.30 -3.80
C LEU A 30 3.48 10.43 -4.90
N GLY A 31 3.45 11.51 -5.68
CA GLY A 31 4.48 11.80 -6.68
C GLY A 31 5.88 11.90 -6.05
N LYS A 32 6.02 12.63 -4.93
CA LYS A 32 7.29 12.69 -4.18
C LYS A 32 7.74 11.33 -3.65
N LEU A 33 6.80 10.51 -3.18
CA LEU A 33 7.09 9.18 -2.65
C LEU A 33 7.66 8.25 -3.72
N LEU A 34 7.10 8.30 -4.94
CA LEU A 34 7.54 7.48 -6.07
C LEU A 34 8.91 7.86 -6.65
N LEU A 35 9.41 9.06 -6.33
CA LEU A 35 10.75 9.49 -6.73
C LEU A 35 11.84 8.98 -5.79
N ARG A 36 11.49 8.25 -4.73
CA ARG A 36 12.46 7.69 -3.79
C ARG A 36 12.86 6.29 -4.20
N ASP A 37 14.16 6.02 -4.17
CA ASP A 37 14.73 4.70 -4.50
C ASP A 37 14.55 3.68 -3.37
N ASP A 38 14.28 4.15 -2.14
CA ASP A 38 14.08 3.33 -0.95
C ASP A 38 12.61 2.94 -0.73
N VAL A 39 11.74 3.14 -1.73
CA VAL A 39 10.30 2.88 -1.61
C VAL A 39 9.81 1.96 -2.72
N VAL A 40 9.08 0.91 -2.32
CA VAL A 40 8.33 0.05 -3.24
C VAL A 40 6.84 0.24 -3.03
N LEU A 41 6.17 0.77 -4.05
CA LEU A 41 4.73 0.95 -4.05
C LEU A 41 4.02 -0.40 -4.13
N SER A 42 3.15 -0.70 -3.16
CA SER A 42 2.36 -1.94 -3.14
C SER A 42 0.98 -1.75 -3.73
N SER A 43 0.28 -0.68 -3.37
CA SER A 43 -1.06 -0.41 -3.88
C SER A 43 -1.48 1.05 -3.68
N VAL A 44 -2.24 1.58 -4.65
CA VAL A 44 -2.93 2.86 -4.56
C VAL A 44 -4.42 2.61 -4.75
N ASN A 45 -5.24 3.07 -3.81
CA ASN A 45 -6.69 2.94 -3.85
C ASN A 45 -7.20 1.49 -4.04
N ALA A 46 -6.47 0.48 -3.56
CA ALA A 46 -7.01 -0.88 -3.58
C ALA A 46 -8.36 -0.93 -2.84
N GLU A 47 -9.39 -1.32 -3.58
CA GLU A 47 -10.66 -1.70 -3.01
C GLU A 47 -10.44 -2.81 -1.98
N ARG A 48 -11.05 -2.64 -0.81
CA ARG A 48 -11.04 -3.67 0.23
C ARG A 48 -11.90 -4.82 -0.27
N LYS A 49 -11.33 -5.71 -1.09
CA LYS A 49 -12.05 -6.91 -1.55
C LYS A 49 -12.50 -7.67 -0.30
N PRO A 50 -13.81 -7.86 -0.08
CA PRO A 50 -14.27 -8.68 1.04
C PRO A 50 -13.65 -10.06 0.85
N TYR A 51 -12.96 -10.53 1.89
CA TYR A 51 -12.45 -11.90 1.91
C TYR A 51 -13.66 -12.82 1.72
N TYR A 52 -13.78 -13.42 0.54
CA TYR A 52 -14.73 -14.49 0.33
C TYR A 52 -14.24 -15.65 1.19
N ARG A 53 -14.94 -15.87 2.31
CA ARG A 53 -14.78 -17.04 3.16
C ARG A 53 -15.04 -18.27 2.30
N ARG A 54 -13.98 -18.88 1.75
CA ARG A 54 -14.07 -20.18 1.10
C ARG A 54 -14.73 -21.11 2.12
N LYS A 55 -15.99 -21.49 1.87
CA LYS A 55 -16.65 -22.50 2.69
C LYS A 55 -15.74 -23.72 2.64
N LYS A 56 -15.16 -24.10 3.79
CA LYS A 56 -14.56 -25.43 3.93
C LYS A 56 -15.68 -26.40 3.55
N LYS A 57 -15.53 -27.10 2.42
CA LYS A 57 -16.38 -28.26 2.12
C LYS A 57 -16.15 -29.22 3.28
N GLY A 58 -17.17 -29.35 4.13
CA GLY A 58 -17.17 -30.31 5.22
C GLY A 58 -16.91 -31.70 4.66
N ARG A 59 -16.11 -32.47 5.39
CA ARG A 59 -15.98 -33.91 5.24
C ARG A 59 -16.83 -34.54 6.34
#